data_AF-A0A9D9QXB3-F1
#
_entry.id   AF-A0A9D9QXB3-F1
#
_cell.length_a   1.000
_cell.length_b   1.000
_cell.length_c   1.000
_cell.angle_alpha   90.00
_cell.angle_beta   90.00
_cell.angle_gamma   90.00
#
_symmetry.space_group_name_H-M   'P 1'
#
loop_
_entity.id
_entity.type
_entity.pdbx_description
1 polymer ?
#
loop_
_entity_poly.entity_id
_entity_poly.type
_entity_poly.pdbx_seq_one_letter_code
_entity_poly.pdbx_strand_id
1 'polypeptide(L)' 'MSGIYPQLTCKEVKQILKTLGFEPRPRTSTSHEQWVKKENGRLFKVTVDCPKSPFSPDLISSMHKQAGVSKKEFYAALKK' A
#
# COMPACT_ATOMS: atom_id res chain seq x y z
N MET A 1 0.68 -3.69 -22.63
CA MET A 1 2.06 -3.93 -22.13
C MET A 1 1.98 -4.48 -20.71
N SER A 2 1.97 -5.80 -20.58
CA SER A 2 1.91 -6.54 -19.32
C SER A 2 3.32 -6.65 -18.73
N GLY A 3 3.78 -5.58 -18.09
CA GLY A 3 4.91 -5.68 -17.16
C GLY A 3 4.49 -6.59 -16.02
N ILE A 4 5.10 -7.78 -15.91
CA ILE A 4 4.86 -8.75 -14.84
C ILE A 4 5.41 -8.11 -13.56
N TYR A 5 4.58 -7.31 -12.89
CA TYR A 5 4.89 -6.88 -11.55
C TYR A 5 4.60 -8.05 -10.60
N PRO A 6 5.54 -8.43 -9.72
CA PRO A 6 5.31 -9.49 -8.76
C PRO A 6 4.13 -9.14 -7.85
N GLN A 7 3.37 -10.16 -7.47
CA GLN A 7 2.26 -10.01 -6.55
C GLN A 7 2.83 -9.61 -5.19
N LEU A 8 2.33 -8.52 -4.63
CA LEU A 8 2.78 -8.06 -3.31
C LEU A 8 2.02 -8.80 -2.22
N THR A 9 2.72 -9.21 -1.19
CA THR A 9 2.14 -9.76 0.02
C THR A 9 1.76 -8.65 0.99
N CYS A 10 0.93 -8.98 1.99
CA CYS A 10 0.56 -8.01 3.01
C CYS A 10 1.79 -7.43 3.74
N LYS A 11 2.83 -8.23 3.98
CA LYS A 11 4.06 -7.80 4.64
C LYS A 11 4.81 -6.75 3.80
N GLU A 12 4.94 -6.98 2.51
CA GLU A 12 5.63 -6.08 1.58
C GLU A 12 4.86 -4.75 1.43
N VAL A 13 3.54 -4.80 1.31
CA VAL A 13 2.71 -3.57 1.26
C VAL A 13 2.85 -2.76 2.56
N LYS A 14 2.83 -3.40 3.73
CA LYS A 14 3.07 -2.69 5.00
C LYS A 14 4.46 -2.06 5.05
N GLN A 15 5.48 -2.76 4.55
CA GLN A 15 6.84 -2.25 4.49
C GLN A 15 6.91 -1.02 3.57
N ILE A 16 6.34 -1.11 2.36
CA ILE A 16 6.22 0.01 1.42
C ILE A 16 5.53 1.20 2.09
N LEU A 17 4.38 0.98 2.73
CA LEU A 17 3.62 2.05 3.38
C LEU A 17 4.40 2.71 4.52
N LYS A 18 5.11 1.93 5.35
CA LYS A 18 6.04 2.46 6.34
C LYS A 18 7.16 3.30 5.71
N THR A 19 7.80 2.80 4.66
CA THR A 19 8.86 3.52 3.93
C THR A 19 8.35 4.84 3.33
N LEU A 20 7.10 4.86 2.87
CA LEU A 20 6.44 6.04 2.34
C LEU A 20 5.98 7.03 3.43
N GLY A 21 6.11 6.69 4.72
CA GLY A 21 5.71 7.54 5.84
C GLY A 21 4.22 7.45 6.18
N PHE A 22 3.56 6.35 5.84
CA PHE A 22 2.21 6.07 6.34
C PHE A 22 2.27 5.48 7.74
N GLU A 23 1.31 5.85 8.55
CA GLU A 23 1.12 5.32 9.90
C GLU A 23 -0.05 4.33 9.92
N PRO A 24 0.12 3.16 10.53
CA PRO A 24 -0.98 2.21 10.71
C PRO A 24 -1.95 2.79 11.74
N ARG A 25 -3.25 2.81 11.40
CA ARG A 25 -4.26 3.09 12.41
C ARG A 25 -4.47 1.85 13.30
N PRO A 26 -4.53 2.03 14.63
CA PRO A 26 -4.90 0.94 15.54
C PRO A 26 -6.29 0.42 15.19
N ARG A 27 -6.45 -0.90 15.24
CA ARG A 27 -7.66 -1.60 14.82
C ARG A 27 -8.32 -2.31 15.98
N THR A 28 -9.63 -2.47 15.89
CA THR A 28 -10.41 -3.14 16.91
C THR A 28 -10.79 -4.59 16.63
N SER A 29 -10.75 -5.17 15.40
CA SER A 29 -11.03 -6.62 15.23
C SER A 29 -10.89 -7.25 13.83
N THR A 30 -10.88 -6.52 12.72
CA THR A 30 -10.96 -7.13 11.36
C THR A 30 -9.58 -7.43 10.76
N SER A 31 -9.51 -8.03 9.55
CA SER A 31 -8.26 -8.34 8.83
C SER A 31 -7.84 -7.32 7.74
N HIS A 32 -8.59 -6.22 7.56
CA HIS A 32 -8.33 -5.02 6.71
C HIS A 32 -7.58 -3.82 7.36
N GLU A 33 -6.27 -3.69 7.25
CA GLU A 33 -5.51 -2.60 7.87
C GLU A 33 -5.71 -1.26 7.18
N GLN A 34 -5.89 -0.20 7.95
CA GLN A 34 -5.96 1.15 7.41
C GLN A 34 -4.67 1.90 7.73
N TRP A 35 -4.09 2.51 6.71
CA TRP A 35 -2.87 3.29 6.78
C TRP A 35 -3.19 4.72 6.37
N VAL A 36 -2.73 5.68 7.15
CA VAL A 36 -2.95 7.09 6.87
C VAL A 36 -1.63 7.83 6.78
N LYS A 37 -1.55 8.80 5.88
CA LYS A 37 -0.42 9.71 5.75
C LYS A 37 -0.97 11.12 5.56
N LYS A 38 -0.31 12.11 6.14
CA LYS A 38 -0.60 13.52 5.88
C LYS A 38 0.58 14.12 5.15
N GLU A 39 0.36 14.57 3.92
CA GLU A 39 1.40 15.20 3.10
C GLU A 39 0.83 16.42 2.40
N ASN A 40 1.51 17.56 2.52
CA ASN A 40 1.09 18.85 1.93
C ASN A 40 -0.36 19.25 2.28
N GLY A 41 -0.79 18.97 3.52
CA GLY A 41 -2.16 19.25 3.98
C GLY A 41 -3.22 18.26 3.47
N ARG A 42 -2.86 17.29 2.63
CA ARG A 42 -3.76 16.25 2.13
C ARG A 42 -3.62 14.98 2.98
N LEU A 43 -4.75 14.40 3.38
CA LEU A 43 -4.79 13.10 4.03
C LEU A 43 -4.91 12.00 2.98
N PHE A 44 -3.89 11.16 2.90
CA PHE A 44 -3.91 9.92 2.12
C PHE A 44 -4.34 8.79 3.04
N LYS A 45 -5.24 7.94 2.54
CA LYS A 45 -5.72 6.76 3.26
C LYS A 45 -5.66 5.56 2.34
N VAL A 46 -4.92 4.54 2.76
CA VAL A 46 -4.76 3.28 2.04
C VAL A 46 -5.33 2.16 2.89
N THR A 47 -6.16 1.31 2.28
CA THR A 47 -6.71 0.12 2.95
C THR A 47 -5.98 -1.12 2.43
N VAL A 48 -5.39 -1.88 3.35
CA VAL A 48 -4.61 -3.09 3.09
C VAL A 48 -5.36 -4.31 3.59
N ASP A 49 -5.93 -5.08 2.67
CA ASP A 49 -6.68 -6.29 3.01
C ASP A 49 -5.75 -7.51 3.05
N CYS A 50 -5.10 -7.78 4.19
CA CYS A 50 -4.25 -8.97 4.33
C CYS A 50 -4.87 -10.31 3.89
N PRO A 51 -6.17 -10.63 4.12
CA PRO A 51 -6.71 -11.94 3.72
C PRO A 51 -6.84 -12.11 2.20
N LYS A 52 -6.73 -11.02 1.42
CA LYS A 52 -6.70 -11.07 -0.05
C LYS A 52 -5.28 -11.18 -0.62
N SER A 53 -4.28 -11.41 0.24
CA SER A 53 -2.91 -11.68 -0.19
C SER A 53 -2.84 -13.07 -0.86
N PRO A 54 -2.12 -13.23 -1.98
CA PRO A 54 -1.29 -12.25 -2.68
C PRO A 54 -2.09 -11.22 -3.50
N PHE A 55 -1.65 -9.96 -3.47
CA PHE A 55 -2.37 -8.88 -4.14
C PHE A 55 -2.17 -8.88 -5.65
N SER A 56 -3.28 -8.90 -6.39
CA SER A 56 -3.27 -8.74 -7.83
C SER A 56 -2.74 -7.36 -8.24
N PRO A 57 -2.15 -7.24 -9.46
CA PRO A 57 -1.68 -5.97 -10.00
C PRO A 57 -2.74 -4.86 -10.01
N ASP A 58 -4.02 -5.21 -10.13
CA ASP A 58 -5.15 -4.27 -10.10
C ASP A 58 -5.37 -3.70 -8.70
N LEU A 59 -5.20 -4.51 -7.65
CA LEU A 59 -5.34 -4.03 -6.28
C LEU A 59 -4.18 -3.09 -5.91
N ILE A 60 -2.96 -3.44 -6.32
CA ILE A 60 -1.79 -2.57 -6.20
C ILE A 60 -2.01 -1.30 -7.02
N SER A 61 -2.68 -1.41 -8.17
CA SER A 61 -3.10 -0.28 -8.98
C SER A 61 -4.07 0.66 -8.24
N SER A 62 -4.94 0.11 -7.40
CA SER A 62 -5.80 0.91 -6.52
C SER A 62 -5.01 1.54 -5.36
N MET A 63 -4.12 0.77 -4.72
CA MET A 63 -3.34 1.22 -3.55
C MET A 63 -2.37 2.36 -3.85
N HIS A 64 -1.59 2.30 -4.93
CA HIS A 64 -0.65 3.39 -5.25
C HIS A 64 -1.40 4.70 -5.57
N LYS A 65 -2.56 4.61 -6.23
CA LYS A 65 -3.45 5.76 -6.47
C LYS A 65 -3.96 6.35 -5.15
N GLN A 66 -4.40 5.50 -4.21
CA GLN A 66 -4.81 5.93 -2.87
C GLN A 66 -3.66 6.58 -2.08
N ALA A 67 -2.44 6.07 -2.26
CA ALA A 67 -1.23 6.59 -1.65
C ALA A 67 -0.72 7.88 -2.32
N GLY A 68 -1.25 8.25 -3.50
CA GLY A 68 -0.82 9.41 -4.26
C GLY A 68 0.56 9.26 -4.91
N VAL A 69 1.10 8.04 -4.99
CA VAL A 69 2.40 7.75 -5.58
C VAL A 69 2.23 7.01 -6.90
N SER A 70 3.23 7.08 -7.77
CA SER A 70 3.25 6.27 -8.99
C SER A 70 3.50 4.79 -8.68
N LYS A 71 3.09 3.90 -9.59
CA LYS A 71 3.36 2.45 -9.45
C LYS A 71 4.86 2.19 -9.26
N LYS A 72 5.72 2.90 -10.00
CA LYS A 72 7.18 2.79 -9.88
C LYS A 72 7.68 3.15 -8.49
N GLU A 73 7.22 4.26 -7.91
CA GLU A 73 7.60 4.68 -6.55
C GLU A 73 7.12 3.69 -5.49
N PHE A 74 5.91 3.16 -5.67
CA PHE A 74 5.35 2.16 -4.78
C PHE A 74 6.22 0.89 -4.72
N TYR A 75 6.66 0.36 -5.87
CA TYR A 75 7.59 -0.78 -5.91
C TYR A 75 9.02 -0.40 -5.50
N ALA A 76 9.47 0.84 -5.76
CA ALA A 76 10.79 1.30 -5.35
C ALA A 76 10.92 1.38 -3.81
N ALA A 77 9.84 1.72 -3.12
CA ALA A 77 9.77 1.75 -1.65
C ALA A 77 9.91 0.36 -1.00
N LEU A 78 9.77 -0.73 -1.76
CA LEU A 78 10.03 -2.09 -1.27
C LEU A 78 11.52 -2.45 -1.28
N LYS A 79 12.29 -1.90 -2.23
CA LYS A 79 13.69 -2.27 -2.51
C LYS A 79 14.72 -1.58 -1.60
N LYS A 80 14.28 -0.87 -0.56
CA LYS A 80 15.13 -0.01 0.26
C LYS A 80 15.30 -0.54 1.67
#